data_AF-A0A6B1ALK1-F1
#
_entry.id   AF-A0A6B1ALK1-F1
#
_cell.length_a   1.000
_cell.length_b   1.000
_cell.length_c   1.000
_cell.angle_alpha   90.00
_cell.angle_beta   90.00
_cell.angle_gamma   90.00
#
_symmetry.space_group_name_H-M   'P 1'
#
loop_
_entity.id
_entity.type
_entity.pdbx_description
1 polymer ?
#
loop_
_entity_poly.entity_id
_entity_poly.type
_entity_poly.pdbx_seq_one_letter_code
_entity_poly.pdbx_strand_id
1 'polypeptide(L)'
;MKHDSPTDAALSAGGLTRGLVPGGTFLADFLYPEPAERRVGAIIGWWEKRRLPYNLIVGGTGLVTMTFGAALTAVVATLQPVDLIRGAIWWAVWANVCYTLGPVVEIALQKLFGERLLPAGPLLFRAGVTVAVGVTLLPIIPLTIGFILNFLGLL
;
A
#
# COMPACT_ATOMS: atom_id res chain seq x y z
N MET A 1 -17.73 -54.72 21.70
CA MET A 1 -18.55 -53.49 21.54
C MET A 1 -17.61 -52.30 21.68
N LYS A 2 -17.34 -51.57 20.59
CA LYS A 2 -16.55 -50.33 20.61
C LYS A 2 -17.46 -49.22 21.17
N HIS A 3 -16.99 -48.52 22.21
CA HIS A 3 -17.64 -47.31 22.70
C HIS A 3 -17.24 -46.16 21.77
N ASP A 4 -18.11 -45.84 20.82
CA ASP A 4 -18.00 -44.60 20.06
C ASP A 4 -18.35 -43.45 20.99
N SER A 5 -17.32 -42.72 21.43
CA SER A 5 -17.49 -41.56 22.30
C SER A 5 -17.99 -40.37 21.46
N PRO A 6 -18.98 -39.60 21.93
CA PRO A 6 -19.56 -38.46 21.19
C PRO A 6 -18.55 -37.32 20.92
N THR A 7 -17.35 -37.40 21.49
CA THR A 7 -16.24 -36.47 21.29
C THR A 7 -15.64 -36.55 19.88
N ASP A 8 -15.67 -37.71 19.23
CA ASP A 8 -15.04 -37.89 17.90
C ASP A 8 -15.88 -37.26 16.77
N ALA A 9 -17.19 -37.09 16.97
CA ALA A 9 -18.07 -36.42 16.02
C ALA A 9 -17.85 -34.89 15.98
N ALA A 10 -17.38 -34.29 17.08
CA ALA A 10 -17.12 -32.86 17.16
C ALA A 10 -15.83 -32.43 16.43
N LEU A 11 -14.87 -33.35 16.27
CA LEU A 11 -13.61 -33.09 15.56
C LEU A 11 -13.74 -33.18 14.03
N SER A 12 -14.80 -33.81 13.52
CA SER A 12 -15.07 -33.94 12.08
C SER A 12 -15.84 -32.74 11.49
N ALA A 13 -16.55 -31.97 12.32
CA ALA A 13 -17.33 -30.81 11.90
C ALA A 13 -16.53 -29.50 11.83
N GLY A 14 -15.27 -29.51 12.27
CA GLY A 14 -14.36 -28.37 12.21
C GLY A 14 -13.57 -28.39 10.91
N GLY A 15 -14.24 -28.18 9.78
CA GLY A 15 -13.55 -27.86 8.52
C GLY A 15 -12.69 -26.62 8.76
N LEU A 16 -11.38 -26.82 8.92
CA LEU A 16 -10.37 -25.78 9.05
C LEU A 16 -10.41 -24.92 7.79
N THR A 17 -11.26 -23.90 7.79
CA THR A 17 -11.20 -22.78 6.87
C THR A 17 -9.87 -22.08 7.13
N ARG A 18 -8.90 -22.37 6.25
CA ARG A 18 -7.66 -21.61 6.10
C ARG A 18 -7.97 -20.11 6.18
N GLY A 19 -7.41 -19.46 7.21
CA GLY A 19 -7.02 -18.05 7.15
C GLY A 19 -8.12 -17.01 7.40
N LEU A 20 -8.94 -17.17 8.43
CA LEU A 20 -9.61 -16.01 9.05
C LEU A 20 -9.45 -16.10 10.56
N VAL A 21 -8.63 -15.21 11.14
CA VAL A 21 -8.71 -14.92 12.57
C VAL A 21 -10.09 -14.29 12.82
N PRO A 22 -11.00 -14.91 13.58
CA PRO A 22 -12.31 -14.33 13.85
C PRO A 22 -12.12 -13.09 14.74
N GLY A 23 -12.12 -11.90 14.16
CA GLY A 23 -11.95 -10.63 14.88
C GLY A 23 -11.07 -9.57 14.20
N GLY A 24 -10.40 -9.88 13.08
CA GLY A 24 -9.67 -8.90 12.28
C GLY A 24 -10.61 -7.94 11.53
N THR A 25 -10.32 -6.63 11.56
CA THR A 25 -10.96 -5.69 10.62
C THR A 25 -10.28 -5.83 9.25
N PHE A 26 -10.99 -5.56 8.15
CA PHE A 26 -10.42 -5.54 6.78
C PHE A 26 -9.08 -4.79 6.70
N LEU A 27 -8.95 -3.68 7.45
CA LEU A 27 -7.74 -2.89 7.53
C LEU A 27 -6.59 -3.63 8.21
N ALA A 28 -6.86 -4.40 9.26
CA ALA A 28 -5.84 -5.21 9.92
C ALA A 28 -5.33 -6.32 8.98
N ASP A 29 -6.22 -7.03 8.30
CA ASP A 29 -5.84 -8.10 7.36
C ASP A 29 -5.10 -7.55 6.14
N PHE A 30 -5.45 -6.33 5.71
CA PHE A 30 -4.78 -5.64 4.61
C PHE A 30 -3.40 -5.11 4.99
N LEU A 31 -3.26 -4.51 6.18
CA LEU A 31 -2.01 -3.94 6.67
C LEU A 31 -1.05 -5.00 7.22
N TYR A 32 -1.55 -6.12 7.73
CA TYR A 32 -0.76 -7.23 8.28
C TYR A 32 -1.07 -8.54 7.53
N PRO A 33 -0.81 -8.59 6.21
CA PRO A 33 -1.12 -9.75 5.41
C PRO A 33 -0.24 -10.95 5.74
N GLU A 34 -0.82 -12.15 5.62
CA GLU A 34 -0.03 -13.38 5.65
C GLU A 34 1.03 -13.37 4.54
N PRO A 35 2.26 -13.79 4.85
CA PRO A 35 3.34 -13.82 3.86
C PRO A 35 3.09 -14.82 2.73
N ALA A 36 3.70 -14.55 1.57
CA ALA A 36 3.67 -15.47 0.45
C ALA A 36 4.37 -16.81 0.77
N GLU A 37 3.94 -17.89 0.12
CA GLU A 37 4.72 -19.13 0.10
C GLU A 37 6.12 -18.85 -0.46
N ARG A 38 7.13 -19.60 0.01
CA ARG A 38 8.55 -19.45 -0.35
C ARG A 38 8.87 -19.94 -1.77
N ARG A 39 8.10 -19.51 -2.76
CA ARG A 39 8.28 -19.78 -4.20
C ARG A 39 8.20 -18.46 -4.96
N VAL A 40 9.11 -18.24 -5.90
CA VAL A 40 9.18 -16.99 -6.69
C VAL A 40 7.84 -16.62 -7.31
N GLY A 41 7.13 -17.59 -7.90
CA GLY A 41 5.80 -17.35 -8.49
C GLY A 41 4.73 -16.98 -7.45
N ALA A 42 4.81 -17.54 -6.23
CA ALA A 42 3.90 -17.19 -5.15
C ALA A 42 4.17 -15.78 -4.61
N ILE A 43 5.44 -15.36 -4.52
CA ILE A 43 5.83 -13.99 -4.18
C ILE A 43 5.25 -13.01 -5.21
N ILE A 44 5.52 -13.24 -6.50
CA ILE A 44 5.00 -12.36 -7.57
C ILE A 44 3.47 -12.30 -7.51
N GLY A 45 2.80 -13.45 -7.38
CA GLY A 45 1.33 -13.49 -7.27
C GLY A 45 0.79 -12.78 -6.03
N TRP A 46 1.53 -12.80 -4.91
CA TRP A 46 1.17 -12.09 -3.69
C TRP A 46 1.27 -10.57 -3.87
N TRP A 47 2.31 -10.09 -4.56
CA TRP A 47 2.46 -8.67 -4.90
C TRP A 47 1.41 -8.23 -5.91
N GLU A 48 1.20 -8.96 -7.01
CA GLU A 48 0.21 -8.56 -8.03
C GLU A 48 -1.22 -8.44 -7.47
N LYS A 49 -1.63 -9.32 -6.55
CA LYS A 49 -2.93 -9.20 -5.87
C LYS A 49 -3.09 -7.91 -5.07
N ARG A 50 -1.99 -7.32 -4.60
CA ARG A 50 -1.97 -6.09 -3.79
C ARG A 50 -1.73 -4.84 -4.62
N ARG A 51 -1.40 -4.98 -5.91
CA ARG A 51 -1.19 -3.84 -6.83
C ARG A 51 -2.45 -2.98 -6.93
N LEU A 52 -3.63 -3.60 -7.02
CA LEU A 52 -4.90 -2.87 -7.11
C LEU A 52 -5.18 -2.05 -5.85
N PRO A 53 -5.20 -2.64 -4.63
CA PRO A 53 -5.33 -1.86 -3.39
C PRO A 53 -4.27 -0.76 -3.23
N TYR A 54 -3.00 -1.05 -3.57
CA TYR A 54 -1.93 -0.06 -3.55
C TYR A 54 -2.26 1.15 -4.44
N ASN A 55 -2.65 0.90 -5.70
CA ASN A 55 -3.01 1.96 -6.64
C ASN A 55 -4.27 2.73 -6.21
N LEU A 56 -5.24 2.07 -5.57
CA LEU A 56 -6.41 2.75 -5.01
C LEU A 56 -6.03 3.69 -3.86
N ILE A 57 -5.15 3.26 -2.96
CA ILE A 57 -4.69 4.08 -1.83
C ILE A 57 -3.85 5.26 -2.33
N VAL A 58 -2.83 4.99 -3.15
CA VAL A 58 -1.94 6.03 -3.66
C VAL A 58 -2.68 6.97 -4.62
N GLY A 59 -3.50 6.42 -5.52
CA GLY A 59 -4.33 7.19 -6.44
C GLY A 59 -5.38 8.03 -5.72
N GLY A 60 -6.07 7.46 -4.72
CA GLY A 60 -7.02 8.20 -3.88
C GLY A 60 -6.35 9.31 -3.09
N THR A 61 -5.17 9.05 -2.51
CA THR A 61 -4.35 10.08 -1.85
C THR A 61 -3.96 11.17 -2.83
N GLY A 62 -3.56 10.80 -4.06
CA GLY A 62 -3.22 11.74 -5.13
C GLY A 62 -4.40 12.64 -5.52
N LEU A 63 -5.61 12.09 -5.63
CA LEU A 63 -6.82 12.88 -5.89
C LEU A 63 -7.10 13.90 -4.77
N VAL A 64 -6.90 13.51 -3.50
CA VAL A 64 -7.02 14.43 -2.36
C VAL A 64 -5.98 15.54 -2.46
N THR A 65 -4.71 15.20 -2.69
CA THR A 65 -3.63 16.18 -2.86
C THR A 65 -3.90 17.14 -4.01
N MET A 66 -4.35 16.62 -5.16
CA MET A 66 -4.66 17.43 -6.35
C MET A 66 -5.85 18.36 -6.10
N THR A 67 -6.92 17.86 -5.48
CA THR A 67 -8.11 18.68 -5.17
C THR A 67 -7.75 19.81 -4.23
N PHE A 68 -6.99 19.52 -3.18
CA PHE A 68 -6.50 20.52 -2.24
C PHE A 68 -5.57 21.54 -2.92
N GLY A 69 -4.60 21.07 -3.70
CA GLY A 69 -3.68 21.94 -4.44
C GLY A 69 -4.38 22.81 -5.48
N ALA A 70 -5.36 22.28 -6.18
CA ALA A 70 -6.20 23.03 -7.12
C ALA A 70 -7.01 24.12 -6.41
N ALA A 71 -7.57 23.82 -5.23
CA ALA A 71 -8.30 24.81 -4.44
C ALA A 71 -7.40 25.97 -3.98
N LEU A 72 -6.18 25.68 -3.48
CA LEU A 72 -5.23 26.73 -3.08
C LEU A 72 -4.76 27.57 -4.28
N THR A 73 -4.41 26.92 -5.38
CA THR A 73 -3.88 27.60 -6.58
C THR A 73 -4.95 28.40 -7.31
N ALA A 74 -6.23 28.03 -7.23
CA ALA A 74 -7.33 28.80 -7.81
C ALA A 74 -7.52 30.18 -7.15
N VAL A 75 -7.20 30.31 -5.86
CA VAL A 75 -7.32 31.58 -5.13
C VAL A 75 -6.18 32.55 -5.48
N VAL A 76 -5.00 32.01 -5.80
CA VAL A 76 -3.74 32.77 -5.85
C VAL A 76 -3.10 32.73 -7.25
N ALA A 77 -3.69 32.01 -8.19
CA ALA A 77 -3.24 31.80 -9.57
C ALA A 77 -1.77 31.31 -9.71
N THR A 78 -1.25 30.60 -8.72
CA THR A 78 0.19 30.25 -8.65
C THR A 78 0.60 29.09 -9.55
N LEU A 79 -0.30 28.18 -9.91
CA LEU A 79 -0.04 27.06 -10.82
C LEU A 79 -1.19 26.85 -11.78
N GLN A 80 -0.88 26.46 -13.02
CA GLN A 80 -1.88 26.08 -14.00
C GLN A 80 -2.35 24.64 -13.74
N PRO A 81 -3.65 24.32 -13.94
CA PRO A 81 -4.17 22.96 -13.76
C PRO A 81 -3.41 21.89 -14.56
N VAL A 82 -2.89 22.25 -15.74
CA VAL A 82 -2.09 21.35 -16.58
C VAL A 82 -0.79 20.89 -15.91
N ASP A 83 -0.17 21.74 -15.08
CA ASP A 83 1.08 21.41 -14.39
C ASP A 83 0.82 20.45 -13.23
N LEU A 84 -0.30 20.61 -12.52
CA LEU A 84 -0.75 19.68 -11.47
C LEU A 84 -1.02 18.29 -12.05
N ILE A 85 -1.72 18.21 -13.19
CA ILE A 85 -2.00 16.94 -13.87
C ILE A 85 -0.71 16.29 -14.36
N ARG A 86 0.19 17.07 -14.98
CA ARG A 86 1.49 16.57 -15.45
C ARG A 86 2.31 15.98 -14.30
N GLY A 87 2.38 16.68 -13.16
CA GLY A 87 3.05 16.19 -11.96
C GLY A 87 2.43 14.89 -11.43
N ALA A 88 1.10 14.81 -11.40
CA ALA A 88 0.38 13.61 -10.97
C ALA A 88 0.64 12.39 -11.87
N ILE A 89 0.68 12.58 -13.19
CA ILE A 89 1.00 11.50 -14.14
C ILE A 89 2.43 10.99 -13.92
N TRP A 90 3.41 11.91 -13.81
CA TRP A 90 4.80 11.53 -13.53
C TRP A 90 4.91 10.75 -12.22
N TRP A 91 4.22 11.21 -11.18
CA TRP A 91 4.20 10.52 -9.90
C TRP A 91 3.54 9.14 -9.99
N ALA A 92 2.43 9.00 -10.72
CA ALA A 92 1.75 7.71 -10.90
C ALA A 92 2.67 6.66 -11.56
N VAL A 93 3.47 7.08 -12.54
CA VAL A 93 4.48 6.22 -13.18
C VAL A 93 5.54 5.80 -12.16
N TRP A 94 6.15 6.77 -11.47
CA TRP A 94 7.20 6.49 -10.48
C TRP A 94 6.72 5.63 -9.31
N ALA A 95 5.51 5.85 -8.81
CA ALA A 95 4.90 5.03 -7.77
C ALA A 95 4.80 3.56 -8.21
N ASN A 96 4.35 3.30 -9.44
CA ASN A 96 4.28 1.94 -9.98
C ASN A 96 5.67 1.33 -10.21
N VAL A 97 6.65 2.11 -10.67
CA VAL A 97 8.05 1.63 -10.80
C VAL A 97 8.59 1.22 -9.43
N CYS A 98 8.46 2.07 -8.41
CA CYS A 98 8.86 1.75 -7.04
C CYS A 98 8.13 0.53 -6.49
N TYR A 99 6.85 0.36 -6.81
CA TYR A 99 6.08 -0.82 -6.43
C TYR A 99 6.68 -2.11 -7.00
N THR A 100 7.10 -2.11 -8.27
CA THR A 100 7.71 -3.29 -8.90
C THR A 100 9.06 -3.69 -8.31
N LEU A 101 9.76 -2.79 -7.60
CA LEU A 101 10.99 -3.13 -6.88
C LEU A 101 10.71 -4.02 -5.66
N GLY A 102 9.52 -3.94 -5.06
CA GLY A 102 9.12 -4.77 -3.91
C GLY A 102 9.34 -6.27 -4.09
N PRO A 103 8.72 -6.93 -5.09
CA PRO A 103 8.93 -8.35 -5.34
C PRO A 103 10.39 -8.67 -5.71
N VAL A 104 11.08 -7.78 -6.42
CA VAL A 104 12.50 -7.97 -6.79
C VAL A 104 13.39 -8.03 -5.55
N VAL A 105 13.19 -7.10 -4.61
CA VAL A 105 13.94 -7.06 -3.35
C VAL A 105 13.60 -8.27 -2.48
N GLU A 106 12.34 -8.67 -2.39
CA GLU A 106 11.95 -9.86 -1.62
C GLU A 106 12.56 -11.15 -2.18
N ILE A 107 12.57 -11.32 -3.51
CA ILE A 107 13.22 -12.46 -4.17
C ILE A 107 14.74 -12.43 -3.93
N ALA A 108 15.37 -11.25 -4.01
CA ALA A 108 16.80 -11.10 -3.75
C ALA A 108 17.14 -11.48 -2.29
N LEU A 109 16.36 -11.00 -1.32
CA LEU A 109 16.51 -11.35 0.09
C LEU A 109 16.32 -12.85 0.32
N GLN A 110 15.33 -13.47 -0.32
CA GLN A 110 15.11 -14.90 -0.24
C GLN A 110 16.30 -15.69 -0.80
N LYS A 111 16.89 -15.24 -1.92
CA LYS A 111 18.06 -15.91 -2.53
C LYS A 111 19.34 -15.73 -1.72
N LEU A 112 19.54 -14.57 -1.09
CA LEU A 112 20.76 -14.25 -0.34
C LEU A 112 20.79 -14.88 1.05
N PHE A 113 19.64 -14.95 1.73
CA PHE A 113 19.58 -15.36 3.14
C PHE A 113 18.75 -16.62 3.39
N GLY A 114 18.05 -17.12 2.37
CA GLY A 114 17.29 -18.37 2.42
C GLY A 114 16.21 -18.35 3.51
N GLU A 115 16.13 -19.44 4.27
CA GLU A 115 15.09 -19.66 5.27
C GLU A 115 15.28 -18.87 6.58
N ARG A 116 16.45 -18.25 6.76
CA ARG A 116 16.85 -17.57 8.00
C ARG A 116 16.17 -16.22 8.19
N LEU A 117 15.60 -15.65 7.13
CA LEU A 117 14.85 -14.39 7.22
C LEU A 117 13.37 -14.63 7.53
N LEU A 118 12.87 -13.79 8.43
CA LEU A 118 11.44 -13.57 8.59
C LEU A 118 10.83 -13.10 7.26
N PRO A 119 9.54 -13.35 7.03
CA PRO A 119 8.90 -13.01 5.77
C PRO A 119 8.94 -11.49 5.53
N ALA A 120 9.72 -11.06 4.54
CA ALA A 120 9.99 -9.64 4.28
C ALA A 120 8.86 -8.93 3.51
N GLY A 121 8.05 -9.67 2.73
CA GLY A 121 6.99 -9.11 1.88
C GLY A 121 6.01 -8.19 2.61
N PRO A 122 5.37 -8.60 3.71
CA PRO A 122 4.46 -7.74 4.46
C PRO A 122 5.13 -6.45 4.97
N LEU A 123 6.38 -6.53 5.44
CA LEU A 123 7.13 -5.37 5.92
C LEU A 123 7.44 -4.39 4.77
N LEU A 124 7.95 -4.91 3.65
CA LEU A 124 8.27 -4.13 2.45
C LEU A 124 7.03 -3.46 1.88
N PHE A 125 5.91 -4.17 1.83
CA PHE A 125 4.65 -3.62 1.35
C PHE A 125 4.16 -2.45 2.22
N ARG A 126 4.15 -2.63 3.55
CA ARG A 126 3.74 -1.56 4.48
C ARG A 126 4.65 -0.34 4.40
N ALA A 127 5.96 -0.55 4.36
CA ALA A 127 6.92 0.53 4.19
C ALA A 127 6.71 1.26 2.86
N GLY A 128 6.56 0.51 1.76
CA GLY A 128 6.32 1.05 0.42
C GLY A 128 5.03 1.87 0.33
N VAL A 129 3.91 1.37 0.88
CA VAL A 129 2.64 2.11 0.95
C VAL A 129 2.80 3.39 1.77
N THR A 130 3.42 3.31 2.94
CA THR A 130 3.61 4.46 3.83
C THR A 130 4.44 5.55 3.17
N VAL A 131 5.57 5.17 2.55
CA VAL A 131 6.43 6.11 1.80
C VAL A 131 5.68 6.69 0.61
N ALA A 132 4.98 5.87 -0.18
CA ALA A 132 4.23 6.36 -1.33
C ALA A 132 3.14 7.36 -0.93
N VAL A 133 2.34 7.06 0.11
CA VAL A 133 1.33 7.99 0.64
C VAL A 133 1.98 9.27 1.16
N GLY A 134 3.06 9.16 1.93
CA GLY A 134 3.79 10.32 2.46
C GLY A 134 4.32 11.24 1.36
N VAL A 135 4.94 10.68 0.32
CA VAL A 135 5.43 11.45 -0.83
C VAL A 135 4.26 12.03 -1.64
N THR A 136 3.14 11.32 -1.74
CA THR A 136 1.94 11.82 -2.43
C THR A 136 1.32 13.02 -1.70
N LEU A 137 1.43 13.10 -0.37
CA LEU A 137 0.96 14.23 0.43
C LEU A 137 1.96 15.39 0.50
N LEU A 138 3.25 15.12 0.25
CA LEU A 138 4.33 16.10 0.39
C LEU A 138 4.09 17.43 -0.34
N PRO A 139 3.52 17.48 -1.57
CA PRO A 139 3.25 18.73 -2.27
C PRO A 139 2.32 19.70 -1.53
N ILE A 140 1.49 19.22 -0.60
CA ILE A 140 0.58 20.06 0.20
C ILE A 140 1.36 21.13 0.98
N ILE A 141 2.54 20.78 1.52
CA ILE A 141 3.34 21.67 2.35
C ILE A 141 3.83 22.90 1.56
N PRO A 142 4.62 22.78 0.48
CA PRO A 142 5.09 23.94 -0.27
C PRO A 142 3.95 24.72 -0.93
N LEU A 143 2.86 24.06 -1.35
CA LEU A 143 1.68 24.75 -1.88
C LEU A 143 1.02 25.63 -0.82
N THR A 144 0.89 25.13 0.41
CA THR A 144 0.33 25.90 1.54
C THR A 144 1.25 27.06 1.93
N ILE A 145 2.56 26.85 1.97
CA ILE A 145 3.54 27.92 2.23
C ILE A 145 3.45 29.00 1.14
N GLY A 146 3.47 28.60 -0.14
CA GLY A 146 3.37 29.54 -1.26
C GLY A 146 2.06 30.33 -1.24
N PHE A 147 0.95 29.67 -0.91
CA PHE A 147 -0.34 30.33 -0.69
C PHE A 147 -0.25 31.41 0.41
N ILE A 148 0.29 31.07 1.59
CA ILE A 148 0.41 32.01 2.72
C ILE A 148 1.29 33.20 2.35
N LEU A 149 2.44 32.97 1.71
CA LEU A 149 3.38 34.03 1.34
C LEU A 149 2.76 35.02 0.35
N ASN A 150 2.06 34.55 -0.68
CA ASN A 150 1.39 35.44 -1.63
C ASN A 150 0.19 36.14 -0.99
N PHE A 151 -0.59 35.46 -0.15
CA PHE A 151 -1.68 36.09 0.60
C PHE A 151 -1.20 37.24 1.50
N LEU A 152 0.02 37.14 2.05
CA LEU A 152 0.67 38.19 2.82
C LEU A 152 1.37 39.26 1.96
N GLY A 153 1.35 39.14 0.63
CA GLY A 153 2.02 40.06 -0.30
C GLY A 153 3.55 39.97 -0.29
N LEU A 154 4.11 38.85 0.16
CA LEU A 154 5.56 38.59 0.19
C LEU A 154 6.10 37.98 -1.11
N LEU A 155 5.20 37.60 -2.03
CA LEU A 155 5.46 37.04 -3.35
C LEU A 155 4.48 37.61 -4.39
#